data_AF-A0A921BDD7-F1
#
_entry.id   AF-A0A921BDD7-F1
#
_cell.length_a   1.000
_cell.length_b   1.000
_cell.length_c   1.000
_cell.angle_alpha   90.00
_cell.angle_beta   90.00
_cell.angle_gamma   90.00
#
_symmetry.space_group_name_H-M   'P 1'
#
loop_
_entity.id
_entity.type
_entity.pdbx_description
1 polymer ?
#
loop_
_entity_poly.entity_id
_entity_poly.type
_entity_poly.pdbx_seq_one_letter_code
_entity_poly.pdbx_strand_id
1 'polypeptide(L)'
;MELDIAHPVFQSFFETTTLEMAPMYGPPRLLGLFRRQRSAKRLLALANYENDIGEYWEYLDTGWFPIDLTNDAYKFGVNYVIYSLTH
;
A
#
# COMPACT_ATOMS: atom_id res chain seq x y z
N MET A 1 -6.73 -11.68 3.00
CA MET A 1 -5.52 -12.47 2.65
C MET A 1 -4.37 -11.50 2.67
N GLU A 2 -3.24 -11.88 3.26
CA GLU A 2 -2.05 -11.02 3.22
C GLU A 2 -1.50 -10.96 1.79
N LEU A 3 -1.11 -9.75 1.36
CA LEU A 3 -0.57 -9.48 0.04
C LEU A 3 0.94 -9.64 0.08
N ASP A 4 1.50 -10.19 -1.00
CA ASP A 4 2.93 -10.23 -1.25
C ASP A 4 3.34 -9.16 -2.26
N ILE A 5 4.64 -8.85 -2.32
CA ILE A 5 5.21 -7.79 -3.18
C ILE A 5 4.96 -8.02 -4.68
N ALA A 6 4.71 -9.28 -5.09
CA ALA A 6 4.43 -9.62 -6.47
C ALA A 6 2.98 -9.32 -6.87
N HIS A 7 2.10 -8.94 -5.93
CA HIS A 7 0.75 -8.54 -6.28
C HIS A 7 0.77 -7.29 -7.19
N PRO A 8 0.05 -7.27 -8.33
CA PRO A 8 0.17 -6.20 -9.33
C PRO A 8 -0.16 -4.80 -8.81
N VAL A 9 -0.91 -4.71 -7.69
CA VAL A 9 -1.18 -3.45 -7.00
C VAL A 9 0.11 -2.70 -6.64
N PHE A 10 1.21 -3.38 -6.33
CA PHE A 10 2.49 -2.76 -5.95
C PHE A 10 3.40 -2.45 -7.15
N GLN A 11 2.93 -2.74 -8.37
CA GLN A 11 3.71 -2.61 -9.61
C GLN A 11 2.95 -1.81 -10.67
N SER A 12 1.83 -1.17 -10.30
CA SER A 12 0.89 -0.56 -11.26
C SER A 12 1.40 0.75 -11.87
N PHE A 13 2.25 1.49 -11.17
CA PHE A 13 2.87 2.72 -11.66
C PHE A 13 4.32 2.85 -11.19
N PHE A 14 4.55 2.80 -9.88
CA PHE A 14 5.88 2.69 -9.30
C PHE A 14 6.24 1.21 -9.12
N GLU A 15 7.50 0.89 -9.36
CA GLU A 15 8.09 -0.38 -8.97
C GLU A 15 8.39 -0.34 -7.46
N THR A 16 7.51 -0.94 -6.67
CA THR A 16 7.76 -1.11 -5.23
C THR A 16 8.69 -2.31 -5.04
N THR A 17 9.81 -2.10 -4.34
CA THR A 17 10.84 -3.13 -4.10
C THR A 17 10.73 -3.78 -2.73
N THR A 18 10.04 -3.13 -1.78
CA THR A 18 9.82 -3.64 -0.42
C THR A 18 8.43 -3.26 0.08
N LEU A 19 7.81 -4.15 0.87
CA LEU A 19 6.58 -3.85 1.62
C LEU A 19 6.87 -3.45 3.07
N GLU A 20 8.15 -3.41 3.46
CA GLU A 20 8.54 -2.99 4.79
C GLU A 20 8.26 -1.51 4.97
N MET A 21 7.47 -1.20 5.98
CA MET A 21 7.19 0.15 6.43
C MET A 21 7.48 0.25 7.91
N ALA A 22 7.86 1.46 8.36
CA ALA A 22 7.95 1.74 9.78
C ALA A 22 6.59 1.46 10.45
N PRO A 23 6.54 0.66 11.52
CA PRO A 23 5.30 0.40 12.25
C PRO A 23 4.81 1.69 12.90
N MET A 24 3.50 1.97 12.79
CA MET A 24 2.88 3.11 13.45
C MET A 24 2.34 2.70 14.83
N TYR A 25 1.63 1.58 14.87
CA TYR A 25 0.93 1.11 16.07
C TYR A 25 1.34 -0.32 16.46
N GLY A 26 1.65 -1.16 15.47
CA GLY A 26 1.99 -2.58 15.64
C GLY A 26 2.64 -3.18 14.39
N PRO A 27 2.83 -4.51 14.34
CA PRO A 27 3.46 -5.17 13.18
C PRO A 27 2.64 -4.92 11.90
N PRO A 28 3.24 -4.25 10.89
CA PRO A 28 2.50 -3.79 9.73
C PRO A 28 2.16 -4.93 8.79
N ARG A 29 0.95 -4.93 8.23
CA ARG A 29 0.48 -5.95 7.27
C ARG A 29 -0.38 -5.35 6.17
N LEU A 30 -0.20 -5.83 4.95
CA LEU A 30 -1.01 -5.41 3.80
C LEU A 30 -2.04 -6.50 3.50
N LEU A 31 -3.31 -6.21 3.80
CA LEU A 31 -4.37 -7.19 3.72
C LEU A 31 -5.31 -6.89 2.56
N GLY A 32 -5.50 -7.85 1.66
CA GLY A 32 -6.44 -7.79 0.56
C GLY A 32 -7.75 -8.53 0.83
N LEU A 33 -8.86 -7.87 0.50
CA LEU A 33 -10.17 -8.49 0.30
C LEU A 33 -10.35 -8.78 -1.19
N PHE A 34 -10.73 -10.01 -1.52
CA PHE A 34 -10.82 -10.45 -2.90
C PHE A 34 -12.22 -10.93 -3.27
N ARG A 35 -12.66 -10.60 -4.48
CA ARG A 35 -13.84 -11.23 -5.08
C ARG A 35 -13.54 -12.67 -5.45
N ARG A 36 -14.42 -13.60 -5.05
CA ARG A 36 -14.33 -15.00 -5.47
C ARG A 36 -14.77 -15.14 -6.94
N GLN A 37 -13.88 -15.62 -7.81
CA GLN A 37 -14.17 -15.85 -9.24
C GLN A 37 -13.48 -17.14 -9.70
N ARG A 38 -13.93 -17.71 -10.84
CA ARG A 38 -13.44 -19.01 -11.34
C ARG A 38 -11.99 -18.99 -11.83
N SER A 39 -11.49 -17.88 -12.38
CA SER A 39 -10.18 -17.84 -13.08
C SER A 39 -9.19 -16.80 -12.53
N ALA A 40 -9.61 -15.87 -11.67
CA ALA A 40 -8.73 -14.93 -10.97
C ALA A 40 -9.42 -14.37 -9.74
N LYS A 41 -8.69 -13.91 -8.74
CA LYS A 41 -9.24 -13.16 -7.60
C LYS A 41 -9.01 -11.67 -7.85
N ARG A 42 -10.07 -10.88 -8.04
CA ARG A 42 -9.98 -9.41 -8.15
C ARG A 42 -9.88 -8.80 -6.76
N LEU A 43 -8.88 -7.96 -6.52
CA LEU A 43 -8.75 -7.20 -5.28
C LEU A 43 -9.88 -6.14 -5.22
N LEU A 44 -10.66 -6.14 -4.14
CA LEU A 44 -11.79 -5.23 -3.92
C LEU A 44 -11.47 -4.14 -2.90
N ALA A 45 -10.69 -4.50 -1.88
CA ALA A 45 -10.22 -3.56 -0.87
C ALA A 45 -8.83 -3.99 -0.40
N LEU A 46 -8.02 -3.00 -0.03
CA LEU A 46 -6.72 -3.16 0.59
C LEU A 46 -6.75 -2.43 1.92
N ALA A 47 -6.30 -3.10 2.98
CA ALA A 47 -6.13 -2.52 4.30
C ALA A 47 -4.64 -2.44 4.64
N ASN A 48 -4.23 -1.22 4.97
CA ASN A 48 -2.93 -0.88 5.54
C ASN A 48 -3.02 -1.10 7.06
N TYR A 49 -2.82 -2.34 7.50
CA TYR A 49 -2.99 -2.73 8.90
C TYR A 49 -1.75 -2.32 9.70
N GLU A 50 -1.92 -1.49 10.72
CA GLU A 50 -0.90 -1.05 11.71
C GLU A 50 0.28 -0.19 11.16
N ASN A 51 0.35 0.08 9.84
CA ASN A 51 1.32 1.01 9.24
C ASN A 51 0.78 2.42 8.98
N ASP A 52 -0.54 2.62 8.95
CA ASP A 52 -1.20 3.93 8.78
C ASP A 52 -0.56 4.85 7.73
N ILE A 53 -0.61 4.43 6.46
CA ILE A 53 0.04 5.20 5.39
C ILE A 53 -0.49 6.63 5.23
N GLY A 54 -1.72 6.88 5.70
CA GLY A 54 -2.38 8.19 5.63
C GLY A 54 -1.71 9.21 6.53
N GLU A 55 -1.22 8.80 7.70
CA GLU A 55 -0.48 9.67 8.62
C GLU A 55 0.77 10.26 7.94
N TYR A 56 1.53 9.44 7.21
CA TYR A 56 2.71 9.93 6.49
C TYR A 56 2.37 10.98 5.41
N TRP A 57 1.14 10.96 4.88
CA TRP A 57 0.66 12.00 3.95
C TRP A 57 0.19 13.25 4.70
N GLU A 58 -0.41 13.10 5.88
CA GLU A 58 -0.89 14.22 6.67
C GLU A 58 0.26 15.14 7.12
N TYR A 59 1.39 14.56 7.53
CA TYR A 59 2.49 15.31 8.14
C TYR A 59 3.69 15.57 7.23
N LEU A 60 3.59 15.32 5.92
CA LEU A 60 4.74 15.33 4.99
C LEU A 60 5.54 16.65 4.98
N ASP A 61 4.87 17.79 5.17
CA ASP A 61 5.47 19.13 5.08
C ASP A 61 5.87 19.69 6.45
N THR A 62 5.66 18.92 7.51
CA THR A 62 5.94 19.34 8.88
C THR A 62 7.34 18.97 9.36
N GLY A 63 8.02 18.06 8.64
CA GLY A 63 9.29 17.45 9.06
C GLY A 63 9.17 16.44 10.20
N TRP A 64 7.94 16.07 10.58
CA TRP A 64 7.67 15.10 11.65
C TRP A 64 8.14 13.68 11.30
N PHE A 65 8.03 13.29 10.02
CA PHE A 65 8.53 12.02 9.50
C PHE A 65 9.69 12.22 8.52
N PRO A 66 10.65 11.28 8.45
CA PRO A 66 11.66 11.24 7.40
C PRO A 66 11.04 11.31 5.99
N ILE A 67 11.63 12.14 5.13
CA ILE A 67 11.16 12.36 3.74
C ILE A 67 11.04 11.03 2.99
N ASP A 68 12.01 10.11 3.16
CA ASP A 68 12.00 8.82 2.48
C ASP A 68 10.77 7.98 2.83
N LEU A 69 10.34 7.97 4.10
CA LEU A 69 9.13 7.26 4.54
C LEU A 69 7.87 7.88 3.93
N THR A 70 7.78 9.21 3.92
CA THR A 70 6.64 9.91 3.32
C THR A 70 6.55 9.69 1.81
N ASN A 71 7.70 9.65 1.12
CA ASN A 71 7.79 9.34 -0.31
C ASN A 71 7.35 7.90 -0.62
N ASP A 72 7.74 6.92 0.20
CA ASP A 72 7.32 5.54 0.02
C ASP A 72 5.81 5.36 0.25
N ALA A 73 5.25 6.03 1.25
CA ALA A 73 3.80 6.09 1.45
C ALA A 73 3.08 6.64 0.21
N TYR A 74 3.62 7.68 -0.45
CA TYR A 74 3.06 8.22 -1.69
C TYR A 74 3.07 7.20 -2.83
N LYS A 75 4.17 6.46 -3.00
CA LYS A 75 4.27 5.44 -4.04
C LYS A 75 3.18 4.38 -3.87
N PHE A 76 2.92 3.95 -2.64
CA PHE A 76 1.79 3.05 -2.34
C PHE A 76 0.44 3.66 -2.74
N GLY A 77 0.15 4.89 -2.30
CA GLY A 77 -1.11 5.57 -2.63
C GLY A 77 -1.36 5.70 -4.12
N VAL A 78 -0.35 6.15 -4.88
CA VAL A 78 -0.44 6.26 -6.35
C VAL A 78 -0.68 4.90 -7.00
N ASN A 79 0.06 3.89 -6.58
CA ASN A 79 -0.12 2.52 -7.04
C ASN A 79 -1.55 2.00 -6.78
N TYR A 80 -2.14 2.28 -5.61
CA TYR A 80 -3.50 1.84 -5.28
C TYR A 80 -4.55 2.49 -6.19
N VAL A 81 -4.42 3.80 -6.42
CA VAL A 81 -5.30 4.54 -7.32
C VAL A 81 -5.17 4.01 -8.75
N ILE A 82 -3.95 3.89 -9.27
CA ILE A 82 -3.72 3.41 -10.64
C ILE A 82 -4.22 1.97 -10.82
N TYR A 83 -3.94 1.08 -9.86
CA TYR A 83 -4.46 -0.29 -9.88
C TYR A 83 -5.99 -0.30 -9.97
N SER A 84 -6.67 0.52 -9.15
CA SER A 84 -8.14 0.57 -9.11
C SER A 84 -8.78 1.00 -10.45
N LEU A 85 -8.04 1.78 -11.24
CA LEU A 85 -8.48 2.28 -12.55
C LEU A 85 -8.15 1.32 -13.70
N THR A 86 -7.26 0.36 -13.48
CA THR A 86 -6.68 -0.47 -14.55
C THR A 86 -6.97 -1.98 -14.41
N HIS A 87 -7.50 -2.45 -13.28
CA HIS A 87 -7.75 -3.87 -12.97
C HIS A 87 -9.17 -4.17 -12.39
#